data_AF-A0A4Q3THW9-F1
#
_entry.id   AF-A0A4Q3THW9-F1
#
_cell.length_a   1.000
_cell.length_b   1.000
_cell.length_c   1.000
_cell.angle_alpha   90.00
_cell.angle_beta   90.00
_cell.angle_gamma   90.00
#
_symmetry.space_group_name_H-M   'P 1'
#
loop_
_entity.id
_entity.type
_entity.pdbx_description
1 polymer ?
#
loop_
_entity_poly.entity_id
_entity_poly.type
_entity_poly.pdbx_seq_one_letter_code
_entity_poly.pdbx_strand_id
1 'polypeptide(L)'
;IGRFLARIHTVGAARPFVHRPALDLQTFGFASRDVLLTGGYLPLDMESRWVKAFDEAMLVAQTVLESVGDVKKIRLHGDCHPGNILWTPEGLPGAGPHFVDLDDARSGPAVQDLWMLLSGDRPQCLRQLGALVDGYEEFAEFDRRELALIEPLRTLRLVHYSAWLAQRWHDPIFPINFPWFGTSDYWKGQADMLQEQAEAMQAPPLMA
;
A
#
# COMPACT_ATOMS: atom_id res chain seq x y z
N ILE A 1 17.33 4.14 -7.13
CA ILE A 1 16.02 3.43 -7.11
C ILE A 1 15.00 4.18 -7.97
N GLY A 2 14.72 5.47 -7.69
CA GLY A 2 13.77 6.30 -8.47
C GLY A 2 13.90 6.16 -9.99
N ARG A 3 15.11 6.30 -10.56
CA ARG A 3 15.38 6.13 -12.01
C ARG A 3 14.91 4.80 -12.59
N PHE A 4 15.14 3.70 -11.87
CA PHE A 4 14.73 2.38 -12.34
C PHE A 4 13.22 2.18 -12.20
N LEU A 5 12.62 2.72 -11.14
CA LEU A 5 11.18 2.68 -10.96
C LEU A 5 10.46 3.47 -12.06
N ALA A 6 10.95 4.65 -12.43
CA ALA A 6 10.43 5.43 -13.55
C ALA A 6 10.49 4.65 -14.87
N ARG A 7 11.55 3.88 -15.12
CA ARG A 7 11.65 2.99 -16.30
C ARG A 7 10.62 1.87 -16.27
N ILE A 8 10.41 1.23 -15.12
CA ILE A 8 9.35 0.22 -14.93
C ILE A 8 7.98 0.86 -15.19
N HIS A 9 7.69 2.02 -14.60
CA HIS A 9 6.43 2.74 -14.76
C HIS A 9 6.21 3.24 -16.19
N THR A 10 7.27 3.61 -16.92
CA THR A 10 7.17 3.97 -18.34
C THR A 10 6.62 2.80 -19.16
N VAL A 11 7.13 1.58 -18.92
CA VAL A 11 6.60 0.36 -19.53
C VAL A 11 5.19 0.06 -18.99
N GLY A 12 4.99 0.23 -17.68
CA GLY A 12 3.73 0.00 -16.99
C GLY A 12 2.58 0.88 -17.52
N ALA A 13 2.89 2.10 -17.92
CA ALA A 13 1.95 3.08 -18.47
C ALA A 13 1.58 2.83 -19.95
N ALA A 14 2.31 1.96 -20.65
CA ALA A 14 2.08 1.74 -22.09
C ALA A 14 0.72 1.09 -22.38
N ARG A 15 0.24 0.21 -21.49
CA ARG A 15 -1.07 -0.47 -21.58
C ARG A 15 -1.60 -0.80 -20.17
N PRO A 16 -2.91 -0.77 -19.93
CA PRO A 16 -3.49 -1.23 -18.68
C PRO A 16 -3.44 -2.77 -18.55
N PHE A 17 -3.60 -3.28 -17.33
CA PHE A 17 -3.93 -4.69 -17.15
C PHE A 17 -5.36 -4.97 -17.61
N VAL A 18 -5.61 -6.17 -18.15
CA VAL A 18 -6.96 -6.63 -18.53
C VAL A 18 -7.63 -7.42 -17.39
N HIS A 19 -6.86 -8.24 -16.68
CA HIS A 19 -7.39 -9.18 -15.68
C HIS A 19 -6.95 -8.90 -14.25
N ARG A 20 -5.82 -8.21 -14.05
CA ARG A 20 -5.34 -7.86 -12.71
C ARG A 20 -6.15 -6.67 -12.19
N PRO A 21 -6.75 -6.77 -10.98
CA PRO A 21 -7.61 -5.73 -10.44
C PRO A 21 -6.84 -4.44 -10.18
N ALA A 22 -7.55 -3.32 -10.11
CA ALA A 22 -6.97 -2.06 -9.65
C ALA A 22 -6.85 -2.05 -8.11
N LEU A 23 -5.92 -1.25 -7.60
CA LEU A 23 -5.87 -0.83 -6.21
C LEU A 23 -6.88 0.31 -6.05
N ASP A 24 -7.97 0.04 -5.31
CA ASP A 24 -9.00 1.01 -4.96
C ASP A 24 -9.70 0.65 -3.63
N LEU A 25 -10.61 1.53 -3.18
CA LEU A 25 -11.39 1.34 -1.95
C LEU A 25 -12.23 0.06 -1.99
N GLN A 26 -12.70 -0.36 -3.16
CA GLN A 26 -13.53 -1.55 -3.27
C GLN A 26 -12.69 -2.81 -3.10
N THR A 27 -11.59 -2.94 -3.84
CA THR A 27 -10.79 -4.18 -3.90
C THR A 27 -9.92 -4.39 -2.65
N PHE A 28 -9.39 -3.32 -2.04
CA PHE A 28 -8.54 -3.41 -0.84
C PHE A 28 -9.24 -3.02 0.46
N GLY A 29 -10.34 -2.28 0.37
CA GLY A 29 -11.12 -1.85 1.53
C GLY A 29 -12.33 -2.74 1.74
N PHE A 30 -13.42 -2.45 1.04
CA PHE A 30 -14.72 -3.08 1.28
C PHE A 30 -14.73 -4.59 1.03
N ALA A 31 -14.16 -5.07 -0.07
CA ALA A 31 -14.08 -6.51 -0.33
C ALA A 31 -13.23 -7.24 0.73
N SER A 32 -12.16 -6.60 1.21
CA SER A 32 -11.34 -7.13 2.30
C SER A 32 -12.10 -7.17 3.63
N ARG A 33 -12.85 -6.12 3.97
CA ARG A 33 -13.77 -6.11 5.11
C ARG A 33 -14.79 -7.25 5.02
N ASP A 34 -15.41 -7.42 3.87
CA ASP A 34 -16.47 -8.41 3.69
C ASP A 34 -15.93 -9.84 3.87
N VAL A 35 -14.73 -10.14 3.36
CA VAL A 35 -14.03 -11.42 3.62
C VAL A 35 -13.83 -11.64 5.12
N LEU A 36 -13.41 -10.62 5.85
CA LEU A 36 -13.12 -10.73 7.28
C LEU A 36 -14.37 -10.97 8.12
N LEU A 37 -15.45 -10.24 7.83
CA LEU A 37 -16.73 -10.37 8.54
C LEU A 37 -17.44 -11.68 8.20
N THR A 38 -17.55 -12.02 6.92
CA THR A 38 -18.22 -13.26 6.49
C THR A 38 -17.48 -14.51 6.93
N GLY A 39 -16.15 -14.44 7.03
CA GLY A 39 -15.31 -15.52 7.52
C GLY A 39 -15.30 -15.68 9.04
N GLY A 40 -15.89 -14.74 9.80
CA GLY A 40 -15.91 -14.81 11.26
C GLY A 40 -14.53 -14.70 11.91
N TYR A 41 -13.59 -13.98 11.28
CA TYR A 41 -12.22 -13.84 11.78
C TYR A 41 -12.10 -12.84 12.94
N LEU A 42 -13.11 -12.00 13.12
CA LEU A 42 -13.17 -11.01 14.20
C LEU A 42 -13.86 -11.62 15.43
N PRO A 43 -13.22 -11.59 16.62
CA PRO A 43 -13.87 -11.90 17.88
C PRO A 43 -15.07 -11.00 18.15
N LEU A 44 -16.12 -11.57 18.76
CA LEU A 44 -17.38 -10.87 19.05
C LEU A 44 -17.20 -9.61 19.91
N ASP A 45 -16.20 -9.60 20.79
CA ASP A 45 -15.87 -8.45 21.63
C ASP A 45 -15.20 -7.31 20.85
N MET A 46 -14.58 -7.60 19.69
CA MET A 46 -13.84 -6.63 18.89
C MET A 46 -14.54 -6.21 17.58
N GLU A 47 -15.46 -7.03 17.04
CA GLU A 47 -16.08 -6.80 15.73
C GLU A 47 -16.68 -5.39 15.60
N SER A 48 -17.53 -4.98 16.54
CA SER A 48 -18.18 -3.67 16.51
C SER A 48 -17.18 -2.50 16.55
N ARG A 49 -16.12 -2.63 17.35
CA ARG A 49 -15.07 -1.60 17.46
C ARG A 49 -14.29 -1.49 16.16
N TRP A 50 -13.88 -2.62 15.58
CA TRP A 50 -13.11 -2.64 14.36
C TRP A 50 -13.92 -2.13 13.17
N VAL A 51 -15.20 -2.54 13.03
CA VAL A 51 -16.09 -2.06 11.96
C VAL A 51 -16.26 -0.55 12.03
N LYS A 52 -16.46 0.02 13.24
CA LYS A 52 -16.55 1.48 13.41
C LYS A 52 -15.28 2.20 12.96
N ALA A 53 -14.11 1.70 13.35
CA ALA A 53 -12.82 2.28 12.96
C ALA A 53 -12.58 2.15 11.44
N PHE A 54 -12.97 1.03 10.84
CA PHE A 54 -12.91 0.82 9.40
C PHE A 54 -13.79 1.81 8.64
N ASP A 55 -15.06 1.95 9.04
CA ASP A 55 -16.01 2.84 8.36
C ASP A 55 -15.55 4.31 8.42
N GLU A 56 -15.00 4.75 9.57
CA GLU A 56 -14.40 6.08 9.72
C GLU A 56 -13.19 6.27 8.79
N ALA A 57 -12.26 5.31 8.79
CA ALA A 57 -11.08 5.37 7.92
C ALA A 57 -11.47 5.37 6.43
N MET A 58 -12.46 4.57 6.02
CA MET A 58 -12.92 4.54 4.62
C MET A 58 -13.59 5.84 4.20
N LEU A 59 -14.37 6.48 5.08
CA LEU A 59 -14.98 7.78 4.80
C LEU A 59 -13.92 8.86 4.55
N VAL A 60 -12.88 8.90 5.41
CA VAL A 60 -11.77 9.84 5.25
C VAL A 60 -10.97 9.53 3.99
N ALA A 61 -10.64 8.26 3.75
CA ALA A 61 -9.94 7.84 2.54
C ALA A 61 -10.70 8.27 1.28
N GLN A 62 -12.02 8.03 1.24
CA GLN A 62 -12.86 8.45 0.13
C GLN A 62 -12.79 9.97 -0.10
N THR A 63 -12.89 10.76 0.98
CA THR A 63 -12.79 12.24 0.90
C THR A 63 -11.44 12.68 0.31
N VAL A 64 -10.34 12.05 0.74
CA VAL A 64 -9.00 12.36 0.21
C VAL A 64 -8.92 12.00 -1.28
N LEU A 65 -9.37 10.80 -1.66
CA LEU A 65 -9.36 10.36 -3.06
C LEU A 65 -10.18 11.31 -3.96
N GLU A 66 -11.36 11.73 -3.51
CA GLU A 66 -12.20 12.70 -4.22
C GLU A 66 -11.53 14.07 -4.34
N SER A 67 -10.84 14.53 -3.30
CA SER A 67 -10.12 15.82 -3.31
C SER A 67 -8.92 15.85 -4.27
N VAL A 68 -8.23 14.71 -4.43
CA VAL A 68 -7.11 14.54 -5.37
C VAL A 68 -7.62 14.51 -6.82
N GLY A 69 -8.81 13.95 -7.01
CA GLY A 69 -9.45 13.76 -8.31
C GLY A 69 -8.80 12.63 -9.11
N ASP A 70 -9.03 12.64 -10.42
CA ASP A 70 -8.50 11.60 -11.29
C ASP A 70 -6.97 11.70 -11.43
N VAL A 71 -6.31 10.63 -10.98
CA VAL A 71 -4.88 10.37 -11.17
C VAL A 71 -4.68 9.25 -12.18
N LYS A 72 -3.58 9.32 -12.92
CA LYS A 72 -3.27 8.33 -13.95
C LYS A 72 -2.98 6.97 -13.28
N LYS A 73 -3.78 5.96 -13.62
CA LYS A 73 -3.53 4.58 -13.21
C LYS A 73 -2.59 3.90 -14.20
N ILE A 74 -1.51 3.32 -13.70
CA ILE A 74 -0.51 2.58 -14.49
C ILE A 74 -0.39 1.15 -13.95
N ARG A 75 0.29 0.26 -14.69
CA ARG A 75 0.70 -1.03 -14.12
C ARG A 75 1.89 -0.82 -13.19
N LEU A 76 1.74 -1.30 -11.98
CA LEU A 76 2.68 -1.16 -10.87
C LEU A 76 3.35 -2.51 -10.57
N HIS A 77 4.46 -2.45 -9.86
CA HIS A 77 4.95 -3.58 -9.06
C HIS A 77 3.94 -3.94 -7.98
N GLY A 78 3.28 -2.96 -7.36
CA GLY A 78 2.19 -3.14 -6.40
C GLY A 78 2.65 -3.46 -4.97
N ASP A 79 3.83 -4.05 -4.82
CA ASP A 79 4.48 -4.41 -3.55
C ASP A 79 5.97 -3.98 -3.50
N CYS A 80 6.27 -2.79 -4.01
CA CYS A 80 7.63 -2.25 -4.11
C CYS A 80 8.15 -1.73 -2.75
N HIS A 81 8.60 -2.63 -1.89
CA HIS A 81 9.27 -2.32 -0.63
C HIS A 81 10.71 -2.86 -0.61
N PRO A 82 11.60 -2.44 0.32
CA PRO A 82 13.00 -2.85 0.32
C PRO A 82 13.26 -4.36 0.27
N GLY A 83 12.38 -5.18 0.85
CA GLY A 83 12.48 -6.65 0.80
C GLY A 83 12.37 -7.26 -0.62
N ASN A 84 11.76 -6.54 -1.57
CA ASN A 84 11.56 -6.98 -2.96
C ASN A 84 12.56 -6.30 -3.92
N ILE A 85 13.64 -5.73 -3.39
CA ILE A 85 14.70 -5.09 -4.17
C ILE A 85 16.04 -5.72 -3.82
N LEU A 86 16.61 -6.45 -4.77
CA LEU A 86 17.98 -6.96 -4.66
C LEU A 86 18.96 -5.90 -5.17
N TRP A 87 20.16 -5.82 -4.59
CA TRP A 87 21.17 -4.85 -4.99
C TRP A 87 22.45 -5.53 -5.48
N THR A 88 22.80 -5.30 -6.75
CA THR A 88 24.11 -5.69 -7.27
C THR A 88 25.10 -4.54 -7.08
N PRO A 89 26.23 -4.77 -6.36
CA PRO A 89 27.26 -3.75 -6.16
C PRO A 89 27.79 -3.13 -7.46
N GLU A 90 28.27 -1.88 -7.35
CA GLU A 90 28.95 -1.20 -8.45
C GLU A 90 30.21 -1.97 -8.90
N GLY A 91 30.54 -1.88 -10.18
CA GLY A 91 31.68 -2.58 -10.79
C GLY A 91 31.41 -4.04 -11.19
N LEU A 92 30.24 -4.60 -10.86
CA LEU A 92 29.80 -5.92 -11.34
C LEU A 92 28.87 -5.79 -12.56
N PRO A 93 28.82 -6.82 -13.44
CA PRO A 93 27.82 -6.88 -14.51
C PRO A 93 26.40 -6.79 -13.93
N GLY A 94 25.58 -5.88 -14.46
CA GLY A 94 24.21 -5.67 -13.97
C GLY A 94 24.14 -4.92 -12.63
N ALA A 95 25.14 -4.08 -12.30
CA ALA A 95 25.11 -3.23 -11.12
C ALA A 95 23.81 -2.39 -11.00
N GLY A 96 23.33 -2.24 -9.77
CA GLY A 96 22.13 -1.47 -9.44
C GLY A 96 21.00 -2.32 -8.82
N PRO A 97 19.80 -1.73 -8.66
CA PRO A 97 18.65 -2.40 -8.08
C PRO A 97 17.97 -3.36 -9.08
N HIS A 98 17.57 -4.52 -8.58
CA HIS A 98 16.75 -5.52 -9.28
C HIS A 98 15.45 -5.71 -8.51
N PHE A 99 14.34 -5.37 -9.15
CA PHE A 99 13.00 -5.54 -8.59
C PHE A 99 12.54 -6.96 -8.85
N VAL A 100 12.12 -7.65 -7.80
CA VAL A 100 11.67 -9.05 -7.84
C VAL A 100 10.25 -9.15 -7.30
N ASP A 101 9.60 -10.29 -7.53
CA ASP A 101 8.24 -10.57 -7.08
C ASP A 101 7.16 -9.62 -7.67
N LEU A 102 6.62 -10.03 -8.83
CA LEU A 102 5.54 -9.31 -9.51
C LEU A 102 4.18 -10.00 -9.34
N ASP A 103 4.04 -10.89 -8.35
CA ASP A 103 2.77 -11.58 -8.12
C ASP A 103 1.68 -10.59 -7.69
N ASP A 104 2.06 -9.52 -6.97
CA ASP A 104 1.18 -8.44 -6.55
C ASP A 104 1.07 -7.26 -7.55
N ALA A 105 1.66 -7.40 -8.74
CA ALA A 105 1.55 -6.39 -9.79
C ALA A 105 0.08 -6.09 -10.10
N ARG A 106 -0.27 -4.80 -10.14
CA ARG A 106 -1.67 -4.37 -10.30
C ARG A 106 -1.77 -2.96 -10.87
N SER A 107 -2.99 -2.51 -11.16
CA SER A 107 -3.20 -1.15 -11.67
C SER A 107 -3.40 -0.16 -10.51
N GLY A 108 -2.74 0.99 -10.54
CA GLY A 108 -2.88 2.01 -9.48
C GLY A 108 -2.06 3.27 -9.74
N PRO A 109 -2.05 4.23 -8.79
CA PRO A 109 -1.23 5.43 -8.88
C PRO A 109 0.26 5.11 -8.70
N ALA A 110 1.14 5.84 -9.37
CA ALA A 110 2.59 5.61 -9.33
C ALA A 110 3.15 5.67 -7.89
N VAL A 111 2.60 6.56 -7.05
CA VAL A 111 3.02 6.73 -5.65
C VAL A 111 3.00 5.43 -4.84
N GLN A 112 2.15 4.46 -5.21
CA GLN A 112 2.08 3.16 -4.54
C GLN A 112 3.46 2.51 -4.44
N ASP A 113 4.24 2.53 -5.53
CA ASP A 113 5.56 1.91 -5.54
C ASP A 113 6.67 2.81 -4.98
N LEU A 114 6.36 4.05 -4.58
CA LEU A 114 7.31 5.00 -3.99
C LEU A 114 7.23 5.00 -2.47
N TRP A 115 6.03 5.13 -1.91
CA TRP A 115 5.88 5.41 -0.47
C TRP A 115 6.34 4.25 0.41
N MET A 116 6.26 3.02 -0.09
CA MET A 116 6.67 1.81 0.64
C MET A 116 8.20 1.70 0.81
N LEU A 117 8.97 2.56 0.15
CA LEU A 117 10.43 2.68 0.29
C LEU A 117 10.83 3.67 1.40
N LEU A 118 9.88 4.44 1.92
CA LEU A 118 10.14 5.46 2.94
C LEU A 118 10.21 4.81 4.33
N SER A 119 11.08 5.34 5.19
CA SER A 119 11.33 4.82 6.53
C SER A 119 11.81 5.91 7.48
N GLY A 120 11.40 5.83 8.74
CA GLY A 120 11.86 6.73 9.80
C GLY A 120 10.88 7.87 10.09
N ASP A 121 11.37 8.92 10.73
CA ASP A 121 10.58 10.10 11.08
C ASP A 121 10.21 10.93 9.83
N ARG A 122 9.29 11.89 10.00
CA ARG A 122 8.82 12.73 8.90
C ARG A 122 9.96 13.45 8.16
N PRO A 123 10.94 14.09 8.84
CA PRO A 123 12.12 14.66 8.17
C PRO A 123 12.94 13.65 7.35
N GLN A 124 13.12 12.42 7.84
CA GLN A 124 13.79 11.34 7.11
C GLN A 124 13.00 10.94 5.87
N CYS A 125 11.69 10.69 6.02
CA CYS A 125 10.79 10.36 4.91
C CYS A 125 10.79 11.44 3.83
N LEU A 126 10.76 12.73 4.21
CA LEU A 126 10.80 13.83 3.24
C LEU A 126 12.12 13.85 2.44
N ARG A 127 13.26 13.62 3.09
CA ARG A 127 14.56 13.54 2.39
C ARG A 127 14.62 12.35 1.43
N GLN A 128 14.15 11.19 1.87
CA GLN A 128 14.11 9.99 1.04
C GLN A 128 13.16 10.16 -0.15
N LEU A 129 11.98 10.73 0.09
CA LEU A 129 10.98 11.00 -0.94
C LEU A 129 11.53 11.98 -1.98
N GLY A 130 12.17 13.07 -1.57
CA GLY A 130 12.81 14.01 -2.48
C GLY A 130 13.83 13.32 -3.38
N ALA A 131 14.76 12.54 -2.82
CA ALA A 131 15.75 11.80 -3.61
C ALA A 131 15.12 10.74 -4.54
N LEU A 132 14.00 10.12 -4.13
CA LEU A 132 13.27 9.17 -4.96
C LEU A 132 12.57 9.86 -6.13
N VAL A 133 11.88 10.98 -5.87
CA VAL A 133 11.17 11.77 -6.88
C VAL A 133 12.16 12.40 -7.84
N ASP A 134 13.26 13.02 -7.37
CA ASP A 134 14.31 13.58 -8.23
C ASP A 134 14.83 12.53 -9.23
N GLY A 135 15.16 11.34 -8.72
CA GLY A 135 15.61 10.24 -9.58
C GLY A 135 14.50 9.69 -10.48
N TYR A 136 13.23 9.73 -10.07
CA TYR A 136 12.11 9.29 -10.89
C TYR A 136 11.88 10.26 -12.06
N GLU A 137 11.93 11.56 -11.79
CA GLU A 137 11.71 12.65 -12.74
C GLU A 137 12.81 12.79 -13.80
N GLU A 138 13.96 12.12 -13.63
CA GLU A 138 14.94 11.95 -14.72
C GLU A 138 14.39 11.18 -15.93
N PHE A 139 13.36 10.33 -15.75
CA PHE A 139 12.82 9.48 -16.82
C PHE A 139 11.29 9.57 -17.01
N ALA A 140 10.54 10.01 -16.00
CA ALA A 140 9.09 10.15 -16.09
C ALA A 140 8.55 11.23 -15.14
N GLU A 141 7.55 12.00 -15.57
CA GLU A 141 6.90 13.01 -14.71
C GLU A 141 6.17 12.34 -13.52
N PHE A 142 6.29 12.92 -12.33
CA PHE A 142 5.58 12.48 -11.14
C PHE A 142 4.49 13.48 -10.75
N ASP A 143 3.24 13.00 -10.71
CA ASP A 143 2.10 13.80 -10.27
C ASP A 143 2.12 13.93 -8.74
N ARG A 144 2.58 15.08 -8.24
CA ARG A 144 2.70 15.37 -6.80
C ARG A 144 1.36 15.31 -6.06
N ARG A 145 0.21 15.41 -6.74
CA ARG A 145 -1.10 15.22 -6.10
C ARG A 145 -1.23 13.80 -5.53
N GLU A 146 -0.54 12.82 -6.13
CA GLU A 146 -0.52 11.45 -5.63
C GLU A 146 0.10 11.32 -4.23
N LEU A 147 0.90 12.29 -3.76
CA LEU A 147 1.46 12.26 -2.39
C LEU A 147 0.38 12.29 -1.31
N ALA A 148 -0.79 12.88 -1.60
CA ALA A 148 -1.94 12.84 -0.69
C ALA A 148 -2.56 11.44 -0.60
N LEU A 149 -2.30 10.56 -1.56
CA LEU A 149 -2.81 9.18 -1.56
C LEU A 149 -1.99 8.23 -0.69
N ILE A 150 -0.85 8.65 -0.13
CA ILE A 150 0.02 7.77 0.67
C ILE A 150 -0.73 7.15 1.86
N GLU A 151 -1.38 7.98 2.70
CA GLU A 151 -2.10 7.49 3.88
C GLU A 151 -3.35 6.67 3.51
N PRO A 152 -4.18 7.06 2.53
CA PRO A 152 -5.25 6.19 2.03
C PRO A 152 -4.76 4.82 1.52
N LEU A 153 -3.68 4.80 0.74
CA LEU A 153 -3.12 3.55 0.21
C LEU A 153 -2.52 2.67 1.31
N ARG A 154 -1.89 3.28 2.32
CA ARG A 154 -1.40 2.56 3.51
C ARG A 154 -2.55 1.96 4.31
N THR A 155 -3.62 2.72 4.52
CA THR A 155 -4.85 2.25 5.19
C THR A 155 -5.43 1.04 4.46
N LEU A 156 -5.57 1.13 3.14
CA LEU A 156 -6.04 0.03 2.30
C LEU A 156 -5.14 -1.21 2.39
N ARG A 157 -3.82 -1.01 2.40
CA ARG A 157 -2.85 -2.11 2.57
C ARG A 157 -3.02 -2.82 3.91
N LEU A 158 -3.27 -2.08 5.01
CA LEU A 158 -3.48 -2.66 6.34
C LEU A 158 -4.71 -3.58 6.38
N VAL A 159 -5.85 -3.10 5.87
CA VAL A 159 -7.08 -3.90 5.82
C VAL A 159 -6.90 -5.11 4.91
N HIS A 160 -6.29 -4.90 3.73
CA HIS A 160 -6.07 -5.96 2.75
C HIS A 160 -5.15 -7.07 3.28
N TYR A 161 -4.12 -6.73 4.05
CA TYR A 161 -3.22 -7.71 4.66
C TYR A 161 -3.96 -8.68 5.59
N SER A 162 -4.86 -8.15 6.43
CA SER A 162 -5.72 -8.97 7.30
C SER A 162 -6.61 -9.91 6.49
N ALA A 163 -7.20 -9.42 5.39
CA ALA A 163 -8.02 -10.26 4.50
C ALA A 163 -7.17 -11.29 3.73
N TRP A 164 -5.95 -10.95 3.34
CA TRP A 164 -5.01 -11.86 2.69
C TRP A 164 -4.65 -13.06 3.58
N LEU A 165 -4.48 -12.82 4.89
CA LEU A 165 -4.31 -13.88 5.89
C LEU A 165 -5.56 -14.75 5.98
N ALA A 166 -6.74 -14.15 6.11
CA ALA A 166 -8.02 -14.85 6.17
C ALA A 166 -8.21 -15.81 4.97
N GLN A 167 -7.99 -15.32 3.75
CA GLN A 167 -8.15 -16.12 2.53
C GLN A 167 -7.25 -17.36 2.46
N ARG A 168 -6.15 -17.37 3.20
CA ARG A 168 -5.16 -18.46 3.23
C ARG A 168 -5.17 -19.22 4.54
N TRP A 169 -6.09 -18.93 5.44
CA TRP A 169 -6.09 -19.47 6.79
C TRP A 169 -6.24 -20.99 6.86
N HIS A 170 -6.82 -21.60 5.82
CA HIS A 170 -6.91 -23.06 5.70
C HIS A 170 -5.57 -23.75 5.43
N ASP A 171 -4.54 -23.02 4.96
CA ASP A 171 -3.19 -23.55 4.82
C ASP A 171 -2.53 -23.67 6.21
N PRO A 172 -2.09 -24.87 6.63
CA PRO A 172 -1.48 -25.10 7.94
C PRO A 172 -0.27 -24.21 8.26
N ILE A 173 0.44 -23.71 7.25
CA ILE A 173 1.60 -22.82 7.45
C ILE A 173 1.16 -21.47 8.05
N PHE A 174 -0.07 -21.01 7.78
CA PHE A 174 -0.54 -19.70 8.23
C PHE A 174 -0.77 -19.64 9.75
N PRO A 175 -1.55 -20.53 10.38
CA PRO A 175 -1.68 -20.55 11.83
C PRO A 175 -0.35 -20.71 12.59
N ILE A 176 0.63 -21.40 12.00
CA ILE A 176 1.96 -21.58 12.59
C ILE A 176 2.76 -20.26 12.61
N ASN A 177 2.76 -19.53 11.49
CA ASN A 177 3.57 -18.32 11.35
C ASN A 177 2.85 -17.04 11.82
N PHE A 178 1.52 -17.06 11.89
CA PHE A 178 0.68 -15.93 12.29
C PHE A 178 -0.26 -16.30 13.46
N PRO A 179 0.23 -16.87 14.57
CA PRO A 179 -0.62 -17.40 15.65
C PRO A 179 -1.42 -16.32 16.38
N TRP A 180 -1.06 -15.05 16.19
CA TRP A 180 -1.75 -13.88 16.73
C TRP A 180 -3.01 -13.48 15.93
N PHE A 181 -3.15 -13.95 14.69
CA PHE A 181 -4.29 -13.61 13.84
C PHE A 181 -5.58 -14.25 14.38
N GLY A 182 -6.65 -13.47 14.47
CA GLY A 182 -7.92 -13.88 15.09
C GLY A 182 -8.01 -13.62 16.60
N THR A 183 -6.95 -13.15 17.26
CA THR A 183 -7.00 -12.80 18.69
C THR A 183 -7.60 -11.41 18.93
N SER A 184 -8.22 -11.19 20.09
CA SER A 184 -8.76 -9.86 20.45
C SER A 184 -7.66 -8.78 20.50
N ASP A 185 -6.45 -9.12 20.93
CA ASP A 185 -5.32 -8.17 20.98
C ASP A 185 -4.91 -7.70 19.59
N TYR A 186 -4.84 -8.63 18.62
CA TYR A 186 -4.57 -8.27 17.23
C TYR A 186 -5.64 -7.32 16.68
N TRP A 187 -6.92 -7.66 16.85
CA TRP A 187 -8.02 -6.85 16.31
C TRP A 187 -8.19 -5.51 17.02
N LYS A 188 -7.87 -5.44 18.31
CA LYS A 188 -7.73 -4.17 19.03
C LYS A 188 -6.64 -3.31 18.40
N GLY A 189 -5.44 -3.86 18.17
CA GLY A 189 -4.35 -3.16 17.51
C GLY A 189 -4.70 -2.71 16.08
N GLN A 190 -5.43 -3.52 15.31
CA GLN A 190 -5.92 -3.14 14.00
C GLN A 190 -6.92 -1.97 14.08
N ALA A 191 -7.85 -1.99 15.04
CA ALA A 191 -8.80 -0.89 15.22
C ALA A 191 -8.10 0.41 15.62
N ASP A 192 -7.11 0.34 16.50
CA ASP A 192 -6.31 1.50 16.92
C ASP A 192 -5.50 2.07 15.75
N MET A 193 -4.87 1.21 14.94
CA MET A 193 -4.14 1.61 13.74
C MET A 193 -5.04 2.29 12.69
N LEU A 194 -6.28 1.81 12.53
CA LEU A 194 -7.25 2.43 11.61
C LEU A 194 -7.67 3.84 12.08
N GLN A 195 -7.81 4.05 13.39
CA GLN A 195 -8.08 5.37 13.96
C GLN A 195 -6.89 6.32 13.73
N GLU A 196 -5.66 5.86 14.02
CA GLU A 196 -4.44 6.64 13.76
C GLU A 196 -4.29 6.98 12.27
N GLN A 197 -4.68 6.06 11.37
CA GLN A 197 -4.67 6.33 9.93
C GLN A 197 -5.75 7.33 9.50
N ALA A 198 -6.93 7.30 10.11
CA ALA A 198 -7.97 8.32 9.87
C ALA A 198 -7.46 9.73 10.24
N GLU A 199 -6.74 9.86 11.35
CA GLU A 199 -6.08 11.12 11.74
C GLU A 199 -4.95 11.49 10.77
N ALA A 200 -4.09 10.53 10.39
CA ALA A 200 -2.98 10.76 9.47
C ALA A 200 -3.44 11.24 8.08
N MET A 201 -4.54 10.68 7.56
CA MET A 201 -5.15 11.11 6.29
C MET A 201 -5.69 12.54 6.32
N GLN A 202 -6.03 13.07 7.50
CA GLN A 202 -6.46 14.46 7.66
C GLN A 202 -5.30 15.43 7.88
N ALA A 203 -4.11 14.92 8.21
CA ALA A 203 -2.91 15.73 8.35
C ALA A 203 -2.38 16.20 6.97
N PRO A 204 -1.58 17.29 6.92
CA PRO A 204 -0.97 17.73 5.68
C PRO A 204 -0.09 16.62 5.04
N PRO A 205 -0.25 16.36 3.73
CA PRO A 205 0.48 15.30 3.06
C PRO A 205 1.99 15.56 3.08
N LEU A 206 2.78 14.54 2.76
CA LEU A 206 4.20 14.73 2.47
C LEU A 206 4.33 15.66 1.25
N MET A 207 5.39 16.46 1.25
CA MET A 207 5.72 17.38 0.15
C MET A 207 7.09 16.98 -0.41
N ALA A 208 7.23 16.97 -1.73
CA ALA A 208 8.45 16.65 -2.45
C ALA A 208 8.74 17.69 -3.53
#